data_AF-A0A4Q5AGF6-F1
#
_entry.id   AF-A0A4Q5AGF6-F1
#
_cell.length_a   1.000
_cell.length_b   1.000
_cell.length_c   1.000
_cell.angle_alpha   90.00
_cell.angle_beta   90.00
_cell.angle_gamma   90.00
#
_symmetry.space_group_name_H-M   'P 1'
#
loop_
_entity.id
_entity.type
_entity.pdbx_description
1 polymer ?
#
loop_
_entity_poly.entity_id
_entity_poly.type
_entity_poly.pdbx_seq_one_letter_code
_entity_poly.pdbx_strand_id
1 'polypeptide(L)'
;MPNMEIVVITCAFMIADIATGLIKAWHGRDIKSRAMREGLFHKLAFIAVIALAYGVEVAALHIPQITIDVPLVTGICAFVVLTEIVSILENLCAINPQIAKVLDRFPGHPADPDPTIRIETETTTETPASDAKEPESATKHADLSDMTLQ
;
A
#
# COMPACT_ATOMS: atom_id res chain seq x y z
N MET A 1 -3.47 -28.97 21.94
CA MET A 1 -2.48 -28.17 21.19
C MET A 1 -3.13 -26.85 20.84
N PRO A 2 -3.03 -25.82 21.71
CA PRO A 2 -3.75 -24.54 21.53
C PRO A 2 -3.42 -23.84 20.20
N ASN A 3 -2.25 -24.12 19.62
CA ASN A 3 -1.79 -23.50 18.38
C ASN A 3 -2.51 -24.02 17.12
N MET A 4 -3.12 -25.20 17.15
CA MET A 4 -3.76 -25.77 15.95
C MET A 4 -5.08 -25.06 15.63
N GLU A 5 -5.86 -24.69 16.65
CA GLU A 5 -7.13 -23.98 16.49
C GLU A 5 -6.92 -22.61 15.84
N ILE A 6 -5.92 -21.85 16.33
CA ILE A 6 -5.65 -20.51 15.78
C ILE A 6 -5.12 -20.57 14.35
N VAL A 7 -4.29 -21.58 14.01
CA VAL A 7 -3.83 -21.79 12.62
C VAL A 7 -5.01 -22.07 11.69
N VAL A 8 -5.98 -22.89 12.11
CA VAL A 8 -7.19 -23.15 11.31
C VAL A 8 -8.01 -21.88 11.09
N ILE A 9 -8.18 -21.06 12.14
CA ILE A 9 -8.86 -19.76 12.04
C ILE A 9 -8.10 -18.84 11.06
N THR A 10 -6.77 -18.73 11.19
CA THR A 10 -5.94 -17.93 10.27
C THR A 10 -6.10 -18.38 8.82
N CYS A 11 -6.07 -19.69 8.55
CA CYS A 11 -6.31 -20.21 7.21
C CYS A 11 -7.71 -19.87 6.69
N ALA A 12 -8.74 -19.92 7.54
CA ALA A 12 -10.10 -19.54 7.15
C ALA A 12 -10.19 -18.06 6.74
N PHE A 13 -9.52 -17.15 7.46
CA PHE A 13 -9.42 -15.74 7.09
C PHE A 13 -8.69 -15.53 5.75
N MET A 14 -7.57 -16.23 5.53
CA MET A 14 -6.87 -16.17 4.24
C MET A 14 -7.75 -16.61 3.07
N ILE A 15 -8.53 -17.69 3.25
CA ILE A 15 -9.47 -18.18 2.24
C ILE A 15 -10.58 -17.16 2.01
N ALA A 16 -11.13 -16.58 3.08
CA ALA A 16 -12.15 -15.56 2.98
C ALA A 16 -11.66 -14.34 2.19
N ASP A 17 -10.43 -13.88 2.41
CA ASP A 17 -9.86 -12.77 1.64
C ASP A 17 -9.62 -13.12 0.16
N ILE A 18 -9.13 -14.32 -0.14
CA ILE A 18 -9.01 -14.78 -1.53
C ILE A 18 -10.41 -14.78 -2.18
N ALA A 19 -11.44 -15.24 -1.48
CA ALA A 19 -12.81 -15.24 -1.97
C ALA A 19 -13.35 -13.82 -2.18
N THR A 20 -13.16 -12.89 -1.24
CA THR A 20 -13.62 -11.49 -1.40
C THR A 20 -12.85 -10.78 -2.52
N GLY A 21 -11.55 -11.06 -2.67
CA GLY A 21 -10.72 -10.55 -3.77
C GLY A 21 -11.19 -11.06 -5.14
N LEU A 22 -11.59 -12.33 -5.23
CA LEU A 22 -12.22 -12.90 -6.42
C LEU A 22 -13.55 -12.24 -6.75
N ILE A 23 -14.41 -12.04 -5.75
CA ILE A 23 -15.71 -11.37 -5.92
C ILE A 23 -15.49 -9.92 -6.39
N LYS A 24 -14.52 -9.20 -5.82
CA LYS A 24 -14.13 -7.85 -6.25
C LYS A 24 -13.73 -7.82 -7.72
N ALA A 25 -12.83 -8.72 -8.13
CA ALA A 25 -12.35 -8.79 -9.51
C ALA A 25 -13.49 -9.11 -10.49
N TRP A 26 -14.44 -9.96 -10.08
CA TRP A 26 -15.60 -10.29 -10.91
C TRP A 26 -16.59 -9.12 -11.03
N HIS A 27 -16.86 -8.43 -9.92
CA HIS A 27 -17.73 -7.25 -9.89
C HIS A 27 -17.18 -6.11 -10.76
N GLY A 28 -15.86 -5.86 -10.68
CA GLY A 28 -15.19 -4.82 -11.46
C GLY A 28 -14.89 -5.20 -12.92
N ARG A 29 -15.21 -6.43 -13.37
CA ARG A 29 -14.83 -7.01 -14.68
C ARG A 29 -13.31 -6.90 -14.99
N ASP A 30 -12.47 -6.74 -13.98
CA ASP A 30 -11.02 -6.52 -14.12
C ASP A 30 -10.26 -7.68 -13.48
N ILE A 31 -10.33 -8.85 -14.10
CA ILE A 31 -9.58 -10.04 -13.66
C ILE A 31 -8.14 -9.92 -14.18
N LYS A 32 -7.38 -9.00 -13.61
CA LYS A 32 -5.92 -8.94 -13.83
C LYS A 32 -5.27 -10.08 -13.08
N SER A 33 -5.02 -11.19 -13.79
CA SER A 33 -4.38 -12.37 -13.22
C SER A 33 -3.02 -12.07 -12.57
N ARG A 34 -2.31 -11.02 -13.00
CA ARG A 34 -1.05 -10.58 -12.38
C ARG A 34 -1.26 -10.06 -10.96
N ALA A 35 -2.27 -9.21 -10.74
CA ALA A 35 -2.58 -8.66 -9.41
C ALA A 35 -3.03 -9.76 -8.44
N MET A 36 -3.85 -10.71 -8.91
CA MET A 36 -4.26 -11.85 -8.09
C MET A 36 -3.11 -12.78 -7.71
N ARG A 37 -2.16 -13.03 -8.64
CA ARG A 37 -0.97 -13.83 -8.34
C ARG A 37 -0.08 -13.14 -7.31
N GLU A 38 0.11 -11.83 -7.44
CA GLU A 38 0.90 -11.05 -6.47
C GLU A 38 0.29 -11.14 -5.06
N GLY A 39 -1.03 -10.96 -4.94
CA GLY A 39 -1.73 -11.11 -3.66
C GLY A 39 -1.61 -12.53 -3.08
N LEU A 40 -1.68 -13.56 -3.93
CA LEU A 40 -1.50 -14.95 -3.49
C LEU A 40 -0.06 -15.24 -3.03
N PHE A 41 0.96 -14.74 -3.72
CA PHE A 41 2.36 -14.91 -3.32
C PHE A 41 2.65 -14.22 -1.98
N HIS A 42 2.07 -13.05 -1.73
CA HIS A 42 2.17 -12.37 -0.44
C HIS A 42 1.59 -13.24 0.70
N LYS A 43 0.44 -13.88 0.46
CA LYS A 43 -0.19 -14.79 1.42
C LYS A 43 0.62 -16.07 1.63
N LEU A 44 1.21 -16.62 0.58
CA LEU A 44 2.12 -17.77 0.68
C LEU A 44 3.34 -17.45 1.54
N ALA A 45 3.86 -16.23 1.49
CA ALA A 45 4.92 -15.80 2.39
C ALA A 45 4.47 -15.84 3.86
N PHE A 46 3.25 -15.40 4.18
CA PHE A 46 2.70 -15.53 5.55
C PHE A 46 2.58 -16.98 6.00
N ILE A 47 2.15 -17.90 5.13
CA ILE A 47 2.11 -19.33 5.44
C ILE A 47 3.53 -19.86 5.75
N ALA A 48 4.54 -19.44 4.99
CA ALA A 48 5.92 -19.83 5.25
C ALA A 48 6.43 -19.30 6.60
N VAL A 49 6.06 -18.08 6.98
CA VAL A 49 6.41 -17.50 8.29
C VAL A 49 5.73 -18.26 9.44
N ILE A 50 4.45 -18.65 9.31
CA ILE A 50 3.76 -19.49 10.30
C ILE A 50 4.46 -20.84 10.44
N ALA A 51 4.81 -21.48 9.32
CA ALA A 51 5.53 -22.76 9.33
C ALA A 51 6.91 -22.65 9.99
N LEU A 52 7.63 -21.56 9.73
CA LEU A 52 8.92 -21.28 10.37
C LEU A 52 8.76 -21.09 11.88
N ALA A 53 7.76 -20.32 12.32
CA ALA A 53 7.47 -20.11 13.74
C ALA A 53 7.17 -21.41 14.47
N TYR A 54 6.36 -22.28 13.85
CA TYR A 54 6.09 -23.62 14.38
C TYR A 54 7.37 -24.45 14.46
N GLY A 55 8.22 -24.42 13.43
CA GLY A 55 9.52 -25.08 13.44
C GLY A 55 10.44 -24.61 14.56
N VAL A 56 10.44 -23.30 14.86
CA VAL A 56 11.21 -22.71 15.96
C VAL A 56 10.69 -23.18 17.32
N GLU A 57 9.37 -23.18 17.54
CA GLU A 57 8.78 -23.71 18.78
C GLU A 57 9.11 -25.20 18.97
N VAL A 58 9.03 -26.00 17.90
CA VAL A 58 9.40 -27.42 17.94
C VAL A 58 10.90 -27.60 18.21
N ALA A 59 11.77 -26.77 17.63
CA ALA A 59 13.20 -26.82 17.88
C ALA A 59 13.55 -26.49 19.34
N ALA A 60 12.88 -25.49 19.92
CA ALA A 60 13.04 -25.11 21.33
C ALA A 60 12.68 -26.27 22.29
N LEU A 61 11.73 -27.13 21.93
CA LEU A 61 11.40 -28.33 22.72
C LEU A 61 12.53 -29.38 22.74
N HIS A 62 13.37 -29.41 21.70
CA HIS A 62 14.43 -30.41 21.55
C HIS A 62 15.81 -29.89 21.94
N ILE A 63 16.00 -28.57 22.01
CA ILE A 63 17.28 -27.91 22.30
C ILE A 63 17.17 -27.22 23.67
N PRO A 64 17.72 -27.82 24.75
CA PRO A 64 17.53 -27.32 26.12
C PRO A 64 18.07 -25.90 26.38
N GLN A 65 18.98 -25.42 25.54
CA GLN A 65 19.57 -24.09 25.64
C GLN A 65 18.69 -22.99 25.01
N ILE A 66 17.65 -23.37 24.27
CA ILE A 66 16.72 -22.44 23.63
C ILE A 66 15.43 -22.44 24.43
N THR A 67 15.26 -21.41 25.27
CA THR A 67 14.01 -21.16 25.99
C THR A 67 13.25 -20.05 25.29
N ILE A 68 12.04 -20.33 24.82
CA ILE A 68 11.14 -19.34 24.23
C ILE A 68 9.87 -19.31 25.07
N ASP A 69 9.71 -18.26 25.86
CA ASP A 69 8.52 -18.04 26.72
C ASP A 69 7.39 -17.30 25.99
N VAL A 70 7.60 -16.90 24.74
CA VAL A 70 6.60 -16.17 23.94
C VAL A 70 5.91 -17.12 22.98
N PRO A 71 4.56 -17.13 22.90
CA PRO A 71 3.83 -17.97 21.96
C PRO A 71 3.95 -17.40 20.53
N LEU A 72 5.02 -17.78 19.82
CA LEU A 72 5.38 -17.26 18.50
C LEU A 72 4.30 -17.54 17.46
N VAL A 73 3.80 -18.78 17.41
CA VAL A 73 2.77 -19.17 16.44
C VAL A 73 1.51 -18.34 16.65
N THR A 74 1.06 -18.20 17.89
CA THR A 74 -0.12 -17.40 18.24
C THR A 74 0.06 -15.93 17.86
N GLY A 75 1.22 -15.34 18.15
CA GLY A 75 1.51 -13.94 17.81
C GLY A 75 1.50 -13.68 16.30
N ILE A 76 2.14 -14.56 15.53
CA ILE A 76 2.17 -14.46 14.07
C ILE A 76 0.78 -14.68 13.47
N CYS A 77 0.05 -15.70 13.93
CA CYS A 77 -1.32 -15.95 13.48
C CYS A 77 -2.24 -14.76 13.76
N ALA A 78 -2.13 -14.12 14.93
CA ALA A 78 -2.90 -12.93 15.27
C ALA A 78 -2.58 -11.77 14.32
N PHE A 79 -1.29 -11.51 14.07
CA PHE A 79 -0.86 -10.50 13.10
C PHE A 79 -1.44 -10.77 11.71
N VAL A 80 -1.33 -12.00 11.22
CA VAL A 80 -1.85 -12.38 9.91
C VAL A 80 -3.38 -12.20 9.84
N VAL A 81 -4.13 -12.63 10.86
CA VAL A 81 -5.59 -12.43 10.90
C VAL A 81 -5.96 -10.94 10.81
N LEU A 82 -5.24 -10.06 11.51
CA LEU A 82 -5.47 -8.62 11.40
C LEU A 82 -5.23 -8.11 9.98
N THR A 83 -4.15 -8.55 9.32
CA THR A 83 -3.88 -8.16 7.93
C THR A 83 -4.96 -8.68 6.97
N GLU A 84 -5.45 -9.90 7.18
CA GLU A 84 -6.53 -10.49 6.38
C GLU A 84 -7.86 -9.75 6.56
N ILE A 85 -8.18 -9.30 7.79
CA ILE A 85 -9.35 -8.45 8.04
C ILE A 85 -9.26 -7.15 7.23
N VAL A 86 -8.10 -6.48 7.23
CA VAL A 86 -7.91 -5.24 6.46
C VAL A 86 -8.10 -5.50 4.96
N SER A 87 -7.52 -6.57 4.42
CA SER A 87 -7.68 -6.94 3.01
C SER A 87 -9.13 -7.27 2.64
N ILE A 88 -9.85 -7.99 3.50
CA ILE A 88 -11.29 -8.28 3.31
C ILE A 88 -12.09 -6.98 3.28
N LEU A 89 -11.83 -6.07 4.21
CA LEU A 89 -12.53 -4.78 4.26
C LEU A 89 -12.27 -3.95 3.00
N GLU A 90 -11.03 -3.89 2.51
CA GLU A 90 -10.69 -3.23 1.25
C GLU A 90 -11.50 -3.84 0.08
N ASN A 91 -11.54 -5.17 0.00
CA ASN A 91 -12.29 -5.87 -1.03
C ASN A 91 -13.79 -5.59 -0.96
N LEU A 92 -14.37 -5.60 0.25
CA LEU A 92 -15.79 -5.32 0.47
C LEU A 92 -16.15 -3.86 0.17
N CYS A 93 -15.32 -2.89 0.56
CA CYS A 93 -15.52 -1.47 0.25
C CYS A 93 -15.49 -1.21 -1.26
N ALA A 94 -14.64 -1.93 -2.00
CA ALA A 94 -14.60 -1.86 -3.46
C ALA A 94 -15.85 -2.46 -4.14
N ILE A 95 -16.45 -3.51 -3.55
CA ILE A 95 -17.68 -4.13 -4.06
C ILE A 95 -18.91 -3.30 -3.70
N ASN A 96 -18.99 -2.79 -2.46
CA ASN A 96 -20.11 -1.99 -1.98
C ASN A 96 -19.60 -0.77 -1.20
N PRO A 97 -19.54 0.40 -1.85
CA PRO A 97 -19.08 1.64 -1.22
C PRO A 97 -19.93 2.11 -0.04
N GLN A 98 -21.15 1.57 0.15
CA GLN A 98 -21.96 1.89 1.33
C GLN A 98 -21.35 1.31 2.62
N ILE A 99 -20.52 0.27 2.52
CA ILE A 99 -19.79 -0.29 3.67
C ILE A 99 -18.76 0.71 4.19
N ALA A 100 -18.08 1.44 3.28
CA ALA A 100 -17.16 2.52 3.67
C ALA A 100 -17.88 3.60 4.49
N LYS A 101 -19.13 3.94 4.13
CA LYS A 101 -19.95 4.90 4.88
C LYS A 101 -20.38 4.43 6.27
N VAL A 102 -20.43 3.11 6.50
CA VAL A 102 -20.67 2.54 7.83
C VAL A 102 -19.40 2.61 8.67
N LEU A 103 -18.23 2.44 8.06
CA LEU A 103 -16.94 2.61 8.72
C LEU A 103 -16.71 4.08 9.14
N ASP A 104 -17.11 5.04 8.30
CA ASP A 104 -17.12 6.48 8.63
C ASP A 104 -18.10 6.85 9.75
N ARG A 105 -19.04 5.95 10.08
CA ARG A 105 -20.08 6.15 11.11
C ARG A 105 -19.68 5.66 12.48
N PHE A 106 -18.59 4.92 12.59
CA PHE A 106 -17.90 4.76 13.87
C PHE A 106 -17.17 6.06 14.16
N PRO A 107 -17.32 6.65 15.36
CA PRO A 107 -16.55 7.83 15.73
C PRO A 107 -15.07 7.42 15.82
N GLY A 108 -14.37 7.52 14.70
CA GLY A 108 -12.93 7.64 14.67
C GLY A 108 -12.55 8.88 15.48
N HIS A 109 -11.39 8.82 16.13
CA HIS A 109 -10.76 10.01 16.69
C HIS A 109 -10.84 11.13 15.64
N PRO A 110 -11.27 12.35 16.01
CA PRO A 110 -11.37 13.45 15.06
C PRO A 110 -10.09 13.47 14.24
N ALA A 111 -10.23 13.44 12.91
CA ALA A 111 -9.10 13.61 12.03
C ALA A 111 -8.38 14.87 12.51
N ASP A 112 -7.15 14.71 13.00
CA ASP A 112 -6.30 15.85 13.27
C ASP A 112 -6.29 16.68 11.98
N PRO A 113 -6.57 17.99 12.05
CA PRO A 113 -6.65 18.82 10.86
C PRO A 113 -5.39 18.62 10.03
N ASP A 114 -5.60 18.26 8.77
CA ASP A 114 -4.60 18.21 7.70
C ASP A 114 -3.60 19.35 7.91
N PRO A 115 -2.30 19.08 8.12
CA PRO A 115 -1.29 20.12 8.06
C PRO A 115 -1.18 20.50 6.58
N THR A 116 -2.13 21.32 6.12
CA THR A 116 -1.97 22.19 4.98
C THR A 116 -0.81 23.10 5.35
N ILE A 117 0.40 22.64 5.05
CA ILE A 117 1.55 23.50 4.91
C ILE A 117 1.20 24.42 3.75
N ARG A 118 0.58 25.55 4.11
CA ARG A 118 0.55 26.75 3.31
C ARG A 118 2.01 27.18 3.20
N ILE A 119 2.68 26.75 2.14
CA ILE A 119 3.82 27.50 1.66
C ILE A 119 3.21 28.81 1.15
N GLU A 120 3.25 29.84 1.99
CA GLU A 120 3.20 31.22 1.52
C GLU A 120 4.34 31.37 0.52
N THR A 121 4.00 31.17 -0.75
CA THR A 121 4.82 31.66 -1.84
C THR A 121 4.65 33.16 -1.77
N GLU A 122 5.61 33.82 -1.13
CA GLU A 122 5.86 35.25 -1.23
C GLU A 122 6.15 35.56 -2.71
N THR A 123 5.11 35.62 -3.52
CA THR A 123 5.15 36.21 -4.86
C THR A 123 5.01 37.70 -4.61
N THR A 124 6.13 38.38 -4.61
CA THR A 124 6.18 39.84 -4.68
C THR A 124 5.32 40.27 -5.87
N THR A 125 4.38 41.12 -5.52
CA THR A 125 3.33 41.75 -6.30
C THR A 125 3.84 42.51 -7.53
N GLU A 126 3.01 42.46 -8.58
CA GLU A 126 2.67 43.56 -9.50
C GLU A 126 3.52 43.80 -10.76
N THR A 127 3.03 43.22 -11.86
CA THR A 127 2.91 43.86 -13.19
C THR A 127 2.08 45.16 -13.09
N PRO A 128 2.24 46.19 -13.95
CA PRO A 128 1.45 46.18 -15.19
C PRO A 128 2.10 46.84 -16.44
N ALA A 129 1.67 46.28 -17.57
CA ALA A 129 1.44 46.82 -18.91
C ALA A 129 1.85 48.26 -19.32
N SER A 130 2.26 48.32 -20.59
CA SER A 130 1.90 49.32 -21.62
C SER A 130 3.00 50.26 -22.11
N ASP A 131 3.20 50.17 -23.43
CA ASP A 131 3.66 51.20 -24.37
C ASP A 131 5.14 51.62 -24.45
N ALA A 132 5.51 51.76 -25.73
CA ALA A 132 6.50 52.68 -26.28
C ALA A 132 7.97 52.20 -26.41
N LYS A 133 8.27 51.87 -27.68
CA LYS A 133 9.37 52.46 -28.48
C LYS A 133 10.78 51.88 -28.27
N GLU A 134 11.22 51.10 -29.27
CA GLU A 134 12.64 50.88 -29.59
C GLU A 134 13.41 52.21 -29.65
N PRO A 135 14.68 52.19 -29.21
CA PRO A 135 15.73 52.51 -30.18
C PRO A 135 16.94 51.57 -30.10
N GLU A 136 17.30 51.06 -31.27
CA GLU A 136 18.58 51.32 -31.96
C GLU A 136 19.89 51.27 -31.14
N SER A 137 20.74 50.28 -31.44
CA SER A 137 22.22 50.35 -31.53
C SER A 137 22.76 48.91 -31.43
N ALA A 138 23.01 48.22 -32.54
CA ALA A 138 24.25 48.25 -33.32
C ALA A 138 25.22 47.10 -32.99
N THR A 139 25.79 46.56 -34.06
CA THR A 139 27.08 45.84 -34.13
C THR A 139 26.96 44.30 -33.98
N LYS A 140 26.75 43.52 -35.05
CA LYS A 140 27.63 43.16 -36.19
C LYS A 140 28.59 42.02 -35.85
N HIS A 141 28.74 41.12 -36.85
CA HIS A 141 29.66 39.98 -37.00
C HIS A 141 29.07 38.62 -36.59
N ALA A 142 28.61 37.82 -37.56
CA ALA A 142 29.40 36.85 -38.36
C ALA A 142 29.29 35.46 -37.70
N ASP A 143 29.12 34.33 -38.37
CA ASP A 143 29.36 33.96 -39.75
C ASP A 143 28.47 32.75 -40.08
N LEU A 144 27.97 32.71 -41.31
CA LEU A 144 27.24 31.61 -41.93
C LEU A 144 28.27 30.78 -42.69
N SER A 145 28.76 29.71 -42.09
CA SER A 145 29.66 28.79 -42.79
C SER A 145 29.70 27.43 -42.09
N ASP A 146 28.59 26.69 -42.15
CA ASP A 146 28.65 25.22 -42.31
C ASP A 146 27.30 24.66 -42.78
N MET A 147 26.99 24.99 -44.03
CA MET A 147 26.08 24.23 -44.88
C MET A 147 26.78 24.04 -46.21
N THR A 148 27.58 22.98 -46.35
CA THR A 148 27.71 22.22 -47.60
C THR A 148 28.59 20.97 -47.43
N LEU A 149 28.02 19.82 -47.78
CA LEU A 149 28.64 18.69 -48.49
C LEU A 149 29.73 17.87 -47.77
N GLN A 150 29.34 16.76 -47.15
CA GLN A 150 29.52 15.38 -47.68
C GLN A 150 28.88 14.35 -46.75
#